data_AF-A0A6J3HH39-F1
#
_entry.id   AF-A0A6J3HH39-F1
#
_cell.length_a   1.000
_cell.length_b   1.000
_cell.length_c   1.000
_cell.angle_alpha   90.00
_cell.angle_beta   90.00
_cell.angle_gamma   90.00
#
_symmetry.space_group_name_H-M   'P 1'
#
loop_
_entity.id
_entity.type
_entity.pdbx_description
1 polymer ?
#
loop_
_entity_poly.entity_id
_entity_poly.type
_entity_poly.pdbx_seq_one_letter_code
_entity_poly.pdbx_strand_id
1 'polypeptide(L)'
;MDTRMQLAMTCYNPEFEKLKPKYLEELPEKLKLYSQFLGKRPWFAGDKITFVDFLAYDVLDQNRIFEPGCLDAFPNLKDFMSRFEVMPLSSILSDAPCSFLSFKMLS
;
A
#
# COMPACT_ATOMS: atom_id res chain seq x y z
N MET A 1 -3.73 2.55 16.17
CA MET A 1 -2.46 2.78 15.47
C MET A 1 -2.60 2.22 14.08
N ASP A 2 -2.27 3.00 13.06
CA ASP A 2 -2.33 2.55 11.67
C ASP A 2 -1.25 1.49 11.38
N THR A 3 -1.44 0.70 10.34
CA THR A 3 -0.59 -0.45 9.99
C THR A 3 0.85 -0.03 9.71
N ARG A 4 1.08 1.16 9.14
CA ARG A 4 2.42 1.68 8.87
C ARG A 4 3.16 1.97 10.17
N MET A 5 2.51 2.61 11.14
CA MET A 5 3.10 2.87 12.44
C MET A 5 3.38 1.59 13.24
N GLN A 6 2.52 0.56 13.12
CA GLN A 6 2.80 -0.74 13.76
C GLN A 6 4.06 -1.41 13.21
N LEU A 7 4.24 -1.40 11.88
CA LEU A 7 5.46 -1.93 11.26
C LEU A 7 6.69 -1.13 11.70
N ALA A 8 6.62 0.21 11.64
CA ALA A 8 7.71 1.09 12.05
C ALA A 8 8.11 0.85 13.51
N MET A 9 7.13 0.76 14.42
CA MET A 9 7.39 0.48 15.83
C MET A 9 7.99 -0.90 16.07
N THR A 10 7.68 -1.89 15.24
CA THR A 10 8.29 -3.21 15.33
C THR A 10 9.75 -3.13 14.88
N CYS A 11 10.02 -2.55 13.70
CA CYS A 11 11.34 -2.49 13.09
C CYS A 11 12.36 -1.65 13.88
N TYR A 12 11.94 -0.54 14.51
CA TYR A 12 12.84 0.34 15.27
C TYR A 12 12.97 -0.04 16.75
N ASN A 13 12.28 -1.09 17.21
CA ASN A 13 12.39 -1.52 18.59
C ASN A 13 13.71 -2.29 18.82
N PRO A 14 14.46 -2.01 19.90
CA PRO A 14 15.64 -2.79 20.27
C PRO A 14 15.38 -4.31 20.43
N GLU A 15 14.14 -4.69 20.73
CA GLU A 15 13.69 -6.09 20.88
C GLU A 15 13.04 -6.66 19.61
N PHE A 16 13.36 -6.13 18.43
CA PHE A 16 12.81 -6.52 17.13
C PHE A 16 12.66 -8.03 16.94
N GLU A 17 13.70 -8.81 17.23
CA GLU A 17 13.71 -10.28 17.05
C GLU A 17 12.61 -10.99 17.87
N LYS A 18 12.23 -10.44 19.02
CA LYS A 18 11.13 -10.99 19.84
C LYS A 18 9.76 -10.56 19.33
N LEU A 19 9.66 -9.37 18.74
CA LEU A 19 8.40 -8.77 18.30
C LEU A 19 8.00 -9.19 16.88
N LYS A 20 8.98 -9.45 16.01
CA LYS A 20 8.75 -9.86 14.62
C LYS A 20 7.80 -11.05 14.49
N PRO A 21 7.95 -12.17 15.23
CA PRO A 21 7.05 -13.32 15.10
C PRO A 21 5.59 -12.96 15.37
N LYS A 22 5.34 -12.14 16.41
CA LYS A 22 4.00 -11.66 16.74
C LYS A 22 3.42 -10.78 15.63
N TYR A 23 4.24 -9.89 15.06
CA TYR A 23 3.80 -9.07 13.93
C TYR A 23 3.41 -9.93 12.72
N LEU A 24 4.22 -10.95 12.40
CA LEU A 24 3.95 -11.88 11.29
C LEU A 24 2.70 -12.74 11.52
N GLU A 25 2.41 -13.11 12.76
CA GLU A 25 1.17 -13.84 13.10
C GLU A 25 -0.08 -12.98 12.88
N GLU A 26 -0.03 -11.70 13.22
CA GLU A 26 -1.15 -10.76 13.03
C GLU A 26 -1.27 -10.22 11.60
N LEU A 27 -0.21 -10.30 10.80
CA LEU A 27 -0.13 -9.69 9.47
C LEU A 27 -1.20 -10.22 8.49
N PRO A 28 -1.45 -11.55 8.36
CA PRO A 28 -2.48 -12.07 7.47
C PRO A 28 -3.88 -11.55 7.80
N GLU A 29 -4.22 -11.38 9.08
CA GLU A 29 -5.52 -10.86 9.49
C GLU A 29 -5.69 -9.39 9.07
N LYS A 30 -4.62 -8.58 9.19
CA LYS A 30 -4.62 -7.20 8.72
C LYS A 30 -4.76 -7.13 7.20
N LEU A 31 -4.00 -7.93 6.46
CA LEU A 31 -4.07 -7.99 4.99
C LEU A 31 -5.44 -8.47 4.51
N LYS A 32 -6.08 -9.38 5.25
CA LYS A 32 -7.45 -9.82 4.99
C LYS A 32 -8.45 -8.66 5.05
N LEU A 33 -8.29 -7.72 5.98
CA LEU A 33 -9.14 -6.53 6.05
C LEU A 33 -8.97 -5.64 4.80
N TYR A 34 -7.73 -5.43 4.33
CA TYR A 34 -7.48 -4.72 3.08
C TYR A 34 -8.10 -5.43 1.88
N SER A 35 -7.94 -6.75 1.80
CA SER A 35 -8.51 -7.57 0.73
C SER A 35 -10.04 -7.51 0.72
N GLN A 36 -10.68 -7.63 1.89
CA GLN A 36 -12.13 -7.52 2.03
C GLN A 36 -12.63 -6.13 1.66
N PHE A 37 -11.91 -5.08 2.09
CA PHE A 37 -12.28 -3.71 1.79
C PHE A 37 -12.13 -3.40 0.29
N LEU A 38 -11.04 -3.80 -0.36
CA LEU A 38 -10.91 -3.65 -1.81
C LEU A 38 -12.02 -4.42 -2.53
N GLY A 39 -12.29 -5.65 -2.09
CA GLY A 39 -13.33 -6.51 -2.64
C GLY A 39 -13.10 -6.75 -4.13
N LYS A 40 -14.08 -6.36 -4.95
CA LYS A 40 -14.04 -6.46 -6.42
C LYS A 40 -13.71 -5.12 -7.11
N ARG A 41 -13.50 -4.05 -6.35
CA ARG A 41 -13.25 -2.72 -6.92
C ARG A 41 -11.83 -2.66 -7.49
N PRO A 42 -11.59 -1.87 -8.54
CA PRO A 42 -10.26 -1.69 -9.07
C PRO A 42 -9.34 -0.93 -8.09
N TRP A 43 -9.91 0.05 -7.38
CA TRP A 43 -9.25 0.96 -6.43
C TRP A 43 -9.96 0.97 -5.07
N PHE A 44 -9.25 1.37 -4.01
CA PHE A 44 -9.77 1.46 -2.65
C PHE A 44 -10.90 2.49 -2.51
N ALA A 45 -10.82 3.59 -3.26
CA ALA A 45 -11.82 4.66 -3.25
C ALA A 45 -12.98 4.46 -4.25
N GLY A 46 -12.99 3.36 -5.01
CA GLY A 46 -14.04 3.08 -6.01
C GLY A 46 -13.46 2.79 -7.40
N ASP A 47 -14.02 3.45 -8.41
CA ASP A 47 -13.70 3.19 -9.82
C ASP A 47 -12.55 4.05 -10.35
N LYS A 48 -12.26 5.17 -9.67
CA LYS A 48 -11.16 6.08 -10.01
C LYS A 48 -10.04 5.97 -8.98
N ILE A 49 -8.81 6.11 -9.45
CA ILE A 49 -7.66 6.23 -8.55
C ILE A 49 -7.72 7.55 -7.79
N THR A 50 -7.37 7.49 -6.51
CA THR A 50 -7.29 8.65 -5.63
C THR A 50 -5.99 8.62 -4.82
N PHE A 51 -5.69 9.68 -4.08
CA PHE A 51 -4.51 9.72 -3.20
C PHE A 51 -4.51 8.57 -2.16
N VAL A 52 -5.68 8.04 -1.77
CA VAL A 52 -5.81 6.95 -0.80
C VAL A 52 -5.19 5.66 -1.33
N ASP A 53 -5.26 5.43 -2.64
CA ASP A 53 -4.67 4.26 -3.29
C ASP A 53 -3.13 4.27 -3.19
N PHE A 54 -2.50 5.44 -3.21
CA PHE A 54 -1.06 5.58 -3.00
C PHE A 54 -0.67 5.23 -1.56
N LEU A 55 -1.48 5.62 -0.58
CA LEU A 55 -1.25 5.25 0.83
C LEU A 55 -1.43 3.75 1.04
N ALA A 56 -2.45 3.15 0.41
CA ALA A 56 -2.65 1.71 0.45
C ALA A 56 -1.49 0.96 -0.22
N TYR A 57 -1.03 1.43 -1.38
CA TYR A 57 0.14 0.88 -2.07
C TYR A 57 1.40 0.94 -1.19
N ASP A 58 1.72 2.08 -0.59
CA ASP A 58 2.89 2.24 0.30
C ASP A 58 2.83 1.24 1.46
N VAL A 59 1.68 1.09 2.12
CA VAL A 59 1.53 0.12 3.21
C VAL A 59 1.73 -1.32 2.72
N LEU A 60 1.13 -1.69 1.59
CA LEU A 60 1.25 -3.05 1.05
C LEU A 60 2.66 -3.35 0.56
N ASP A 61 3.33 -2.39 -0.06
CA ASP A 61 4.71 -2.52 -0.55
C ASP A 61 5.70 -2.70 0.60
N GLN A 62 5.57 -1.90 1.67
CA GLN A 62 6.41 -2.05 2.87
C GLN A 62 6.26 -3.43 3.50
N ASN A 63 5.04 -3.97 3.56
CA ASN A 63 4.82 -5.33 4.07
C ASN A 63 5.36 -6.40 3.12
N ARG A 64 5.28 -6.19 1.81
CA ARG A 64 5.89 -7.08 0.79
C ARG A 64 7.41 -7.12 0.89
N ILE A 65 8.05 -5.99 1.16
CA ILE A 65 9.50 -5.90 1.39
C ILE A 65 9.87 -6.58 2.71
N PHE A 66 9.07 -6.38 3.75
CA PHE A 66 9.33 -6.94 5.08
C PHE A 66 9.20 -8.47 5.12
N GLU A 67 8.13 -9.00 4.54
CA GLU A 67 7.88 -10.44 4.42
C GLU A 67 7.48 -10.76 2.97
N PRO A 68 8.43 -11.21 2.15
CA PRO A 68 8.17 -11.62 0.78
C PRO A 68 7.10 -12.72 0.72
N GLY A 69 6.13 -12.59 -0.19
CA GLY A 69 5.04 -13.56 -0.33
C GLY A 69 3.86 -13.37 0.63
N CYS A 70 3.89 -12.37 1.53
CA CYS A 70 2.76 -12.10 2.45
C CYS A 70 1.42 -11.82 1.74
N LEU A 71 1.46 -11.41 0.47
CA LEU A 71 0.29 -11.13 -0.36
C LEU A 71 -0.19 -12.33 -1.20
N ASP A 72 0.50 -13.47 -1.21
CA ASP A 72 0.16 -14.59 -2.09
C ASP A 72 -1.20 -15.24 -1.78
N ALA A 73 -1.66 -15.13 -0.54
CA ALA A 73 -3.00 -15.54 -0.14
C ALA A 73 -4.13 -14.60 -0.63
N PHE A 74 -3.79 -13.42 -1.16
CA PHE A 74 -4.73 -12.35 -1.49
C PHE A 74 -4.59 -11.92 -2.97
N PRO A 75 -5.14 -12.69 -3.92
CA PRO A 75 -4.96 -12.42 -5.35
C PRO A 75 -5.48 -11.03 -5.76
N ASN A 76 -6.57 -10.55 -5.15
CA ASN A 76 -7.10 -9.22 -5.45
C ASN A 76 -6.16 -8.06 -5.04
N LEU A 77 -5.39 -8.24 -3.96
CA LEU A 77 -4.37 -7.27 -3.55
C LEU A 77 -3.17 -7.31 -4.49
N LYS A 78 -2.75 -8.50 -4.96
CA LYS A 78 -1.72 -8.63 -5.98
C LYS A 78 -2.14 -7.96 -7.29
N ASP A 79 -3.37 -8.16 -7.72
CA ASP A 79 -3.88 -7.51 -8.92
C ASP A 79 -3.93 -5.98 -8.76
N PHE A 80 -4.26 -5.48 -7.56
CA PHE A 80 -4.18 -4.05 -7.24
C PHE A 80 -2.75 -3.53 -7.35
N MET A 81 -1.77 -4.20 -6.75
CA MET A 81 -0.35 -3.84 -6.85
C MET A 81 0.11 -3.79 -8.30
N SER A 82 -0.19 -4.82 -9.09
CA SER A 82 0.16 -4.87 -10.51
C SER A 82 -0.51 -3.77 -11.32
N ARG A 83 -1.80 -3.47 -11.08
CA ARG A 83 -2.50 -2.35 -11.73
C ARG A 83 -1.87 -1.00 -11.40
N PHE A 84 -1.44 -0.82 -10.16
CA PHE A 84 -0.81 0.41 -9.70
C PHE A 84 0.57 0.59 -10.34
N GLU A 85 1.39 -0.47 -10.40
CA GLU A 85 2.76 -0.45 -10.94
C GLU A 85 2.83 -0.20 -12.46
N VAL A 86 1.81 -0.64 -13.23
CA VAL A 86 1.75 -0.40 -14.68
C VAL A 86 1.05 0.91 -15.07
N MET A 87 0.59 1.70 -14.09
CA MET A 87 -0.15 2.92 -14.36
C MET A 87 0.77 4.01 -14.95
N PRO A 88 0.40 4.63 -16.08
CA PRO A 88 1.16 5.75 -16.63
C PRO A 88 0.95 7.02 -15.77
N LEU A 89 2.02 7.76 -15.50
CA LEU A 89 1.95 9.01 -14.73
C LEU A 89 0.97 10.04 -15.34
N SER A 90 0.75 9.98 -16.66
CA SER A 90 -0.20 10.84 -17.37
C SER A 90 -1.66 10.64 -16.96
N SER A 91 -2.07 9.43 -16.54
CA SER A 91 -3.45 9.18 -16.09
C SER A 91 -3.74 9.78 -14.70
N ILE A 92 -2.71 10.17 -13.96
CA ILE A 92 -2.84 10.85 -12.66
C ILE A 92 -2.94 12.37 -12.88
N LEU A 93 -2.22 12.87 -13.89
CA LEU A 93 -2.10 14.30 -14.17
C LEU A 93 -3.31 14.88 -14.92
N SER A 94 -4.14 14.05 -15.57
CA SER A 94 -5.37 14.53 -16.22
C SER A 94 -6.41 15.07 -15.25
N ASP A 95 -6.40 14.60 -14.00
CA ASP A 95 -7.32 15.02 -12.94
C ASP A 95 -6.68 16.03 -11.97
N ALA A 96 -5.38 16.32 -12.12
CA ALA A 96 -4.69 17.28 -11.27
C ALA A 96 -5.01 18.72 -11.73
N PRO A 97 -5.47 19.62 -10.84
CA PRO A 97 -5.57 21.03 -11.18
C PRO A 97 -4.19 21.55 -11.58
N CYS A 98 -4.16 22.35 -12.64
CA CYS A 98 -2.97 22.88 -13.33
C CYS A 98 -1.92 23.59 -12.44
N SER A 99 -2.19 23.76 -11.14
CA SER A 99 -1.29 24.35 -10.15
C SER A 99 -0.13 23.45 -9.70
N PHE A 100 -0.19 22.13 -9.90
CA PHE A 100 0.93 21.23 -9.55
C PHE A 100 2.10 21.27 -10.55
N LEU A 101 1.90 21.84 -11.74
CA LEU A 101 2.91 21.96 -12.79
C LEU A 101 4.01 23.00 -12.49
N SER A 102 3.82 23.88 -11.48
CA SER A 102 4.81 24.91 -11.19
C SER A 102 6.08 24.37 -10.50
N PHE A 103 6.03 23.20 -9.86
CA PHE A 103 7.15 22.70 -9.05
C PHE A 103 8.10 21.71 -9.75
N LYS A 104 7.87 21.39 -11.04
CA LYS A 104 8.72 20.44 -11.78
C LYS A 104 9.22 20.93 -13.14
N MET A 105 9.46 22.25 -13.27
CA MET A 105 10.26 22.82 -14.38
C MET A 105 11.51 23.60 -13.91
N LEU A 106 12.02 23.31 -12.72
CA LEU A 106 13.34 23.81 -12.28
C LEU A 106 14.07 22.71 -11.50
N SER A 107 14.59 21.72 -12.22
CA SER A 107 15.82 21.00 -11.88
C SER A 107 16.41 20.37 -13.14
#